data_AF-A0A6G6K6U2-F1
#
_entry.id   AF-A0A6G6K6U2-F1
#
_cell.length_a   1.000
_cell.length_b   1.000
_cell.length_c   1.000
_cell.angle_alpha   90.00
_cell.angle_beta   90.00
_cell.angle_gamma   90.00
#
_symmetry.space_group_name_H-M   'P 1'
#
loop_
_entity.id
_entity.type
_entity.pdbx_description
1 polymer ?
#
loop_
_entity_poly.entity_id
_entity_poly.type
_entity_poly.pdbx_seq_one_letter_code
_entity_poly.pdbx_strand_id
1 'polypeptide(L)'
;MKAYQSEYNRLPTLKDPPPTKDNTGGYDTTSEQGRGLIDILLATDVSQNPRQIPFYEPPAGKKGRGGYTTTGGLVDIWDSEGYIILLDYNGDGQITNPEHPGTNIEASVIVYSAGPDHDFSTWNDNLKTWD
;
A
#
# COMPACT_ATOMS: atom_id res chain seq x y z
N MET A 1 -8.29 3.85 -0.89
CA MET A 1 -8.38 3.40 0.51
C MET A 1 -9.48 4.10 1.34
N LYS A 2 -9.76 5.40 1.17
CA LYS A 2 -10.85 6.08 1.89
C LYS A 2 -12.22 5.37 1.79
N ALA A 3 -12.57 4.86 0.61
CA ALA A 3 -13.82 4.12 0.42
C ALA A 3 -13.93 2.84 1.28
N TYR A 4 -12.85 2.06 1.40
CA TYR A 4 -12.81 0.88 2.28
C TYR A 4 -13.01 1.29 3.74
N GLN A 5 -12.33 2.36 4.17
CA GLN A 5 -12.46 2.88 5.52
C GLN A 5 -13.87 3.38 5.81
N SER A 6 -14.54 4.05 4.87
CA SER A 6 -15.93 4.46 5.03
C SER A 6 -16.89 3.26 5.14
N GLU A 7 -16.62 2.18 4.42
CA GLU A 7 -17.47 0.98 4.42
C GLU A 7 -17.32 0.16 5.71
N TYR A 8 -16.08 -0.04 6.17
CA TYR A 8 -15.78 -0.95 7.28
C TYR A 8 -15.38 -0.25 8.58
N ASN A 9 -15.31 1.08 8.58
CA ASN A 9 -14.85 1.90 9.70
C ASN A 9 -13.47 1.49 10.24
N ARG A 10 -12.59 1.01 9.34
CA ARG A 10 -11.20 0.61 9.65
C ARG A 10 -10.33 0.64 8.40
N LEU A 11 -9.02 0.69 8.57
CA LEU A 11 -8.08 0.47 7.48
C LEU A 11 -8.02 -1.04 7.10
N PRO A 12 -7.70 -1.36 5.83
CA PRO A 12 -7.48 -2.75 5.42
C PRO A 12 -6.31 -3.34 6.22
N THR A 13 -6.46 -4.58 6.68
CA THR A 13 -5.44 -5.28 7.49
C THR A 13 -5.46 -6.77 7.19
N LEU A 14 -4.28 -7.39 7.25
CA LEU A 14 -4.08 -8.83 7.11
C LEU A 14 -4.41 -9.61 8.40
N LYS A 15 -4.58 -8.91 9.52
CA LYS A 15 -4.79 -9.47 10.85
C LYS A 15 -6.15 -9.07 11.40
N ASP A 16 -6.76 -10.01 12.10
CA ASP A 16 -7.95 -9.82 12.94
C ASP A 16 -7.64 -10.33 14.37
N PRO A 17 -7.62 -9.47 15.40
CA PRO A 17 -7.93 -8.03 15.35
C PRO A 17 -6.87 -7.20 14.58
N PRO A 18 -7.25 -5.99 14.12
CA PRO A 18 -6.30 -5.08 13.46
C PRO A 18 -5.09 -4.75 14.33
N PRO A 19 -3.91 -4.47 13.72
CA PRO A 19 -2.76 -3.94 14.42
C PRO A 19 -3.09 -2.65 15.18
N THR A 20 -2.38 -2.42 16.29
CA THR A 20 -2.48 -1.19 17.10
C THR A 20 -1.30 -0.24 16.88
N LYS A 21 -0.38 -0.62 16.00
CA LYS A 21 0.80 0.16 15.63
C LYS A 21 0.90 0.22 14.11
N ASP A 22 1.38 1.34 13.62
CA ASP A 22 1.60 1.54 12.19
C ASP A 22 2.61 0.51 11.67
N ASN A 23 2.47 0.17 10.41
CA ASN A 23 3.37 -0.76 9.74
C ASN A 23 4.65 -0.04 9.28
N THR A 24 5.52 0.40 10.20
CA THR A 24 6.68 1.25 9.86
C THR A 24 7.64 0.70 8.79
N GLY A 25 7.66 -0.61 8.55
CA GLY A 25 8.43 -1.24 7.45
C GLY A 25 7.74 -1.23 6.08
N GLY A 26 6.49 -0.77 6.02
CA GLY A 26 5.66 -0.75 4.83
C GLY A 26 5.16 -2.13 4.40
N TYR A 27 4.07 -2.14 3.63
CA TYR A 27 3.68 -3.30 2.85
C TYR A 27 4.13 -3.10 1.41
N ASP A 28 5.16 -3.82 1.00
CA ASP A 28 5.56 -3.96 -0.39
C ASP A 28 4.51 -4.77 -1.14
N THR A 29 3.87 -4.17 -2.15
CA THR A 29 2.79 -4.79 -2.93
C THR A 29 3.21 -6.00 -3.77
N THR A 30 4.50 -6.30 -3.86
CA THR A 30 5.04 -7.54 -4.45
C THR A 30 5.32 -8.63 -3.41
N SER A 31 5.40 -8.28 -2.13
CA SER A 31 5.53 -9.23 -1.02
C SER A 31 4.22 -9.97 -0.75
N GLU A 32 4.27 -11.09 -0.03
CA GLU A 32 3.06 -11.82 0.38
C GLU A 32 2.08 -10.92 1.16
N GLN A 33 2.59 -10.09 2.06
CA GLN A 33 1.78 -9.21 2.88
C GLN A 33 1.13 -8.09 2.05
N GLY A 34 1.89 -7.43 1.18
CA GLY A 34 1.31 -6.40 0.33
C GLY A 34 0.35 -6.96 -0.72
N ARG A 35 0.62 -8.15 -1.28
CA ARG A 35 -0.35 -8.84 -2.14
C ARG A 35 -1.65 -9.14 -1.41
N GLY A 36 -1.58 -9.65 -0.18
CA GLY A 36 -2.77 -9.85 0.65
C GLY A 36 -3.53 -8.54 0.88
N LEU A 37 -2.84 -7.42 1.07
CA LEU A 37 -3.50 -6.12 1.22
C LEU A 37 -4.22 -5.71 -0.07
N ILE A 38 -3.60 -5.92 -1.23
CA ILE A 38 -4.22 -5.68 -2.54
C ILE A 38 -5.42 -6.60 -2.76
N ASP A 39 -5.34 -7.87 -2.36
CA ASP A 39 -6.45 -8.83 -2.46
C ASP A 39 -7.70 -8.38 -1.68
N ILE A 40 -7.51 -7.78 -0.50
CA ILE A 40 -8.61 -7.16 0.26
C ILE A 40 -9.28 -6.05 -0.56
N LEU A 41 -8.48 -5.20 -1.21
CA LEU A 41 -8.97 -4.07 -2.01
C LEU A 41 -9.58 -4.51 -3.35
N LEU A 42 -9.14 -5.64 -3.90
CA LEU A 42 -9.69 -6.29 -5.09
C LEU A 42 -10.95 -7.12 -4.80
N ALA A 43 -11.39 -7.20 -3.53
CA ALA A 43 -12.50 -8.02 -3.09
C ALA A 43 -12.32 -9.55 -3.24
N THR A 44 -11.06 -10.02 -3.31
CA THR A 44 -10.73 -11.45 -3.37
C THR A 44 -10.59 -12.07 -1.98
N ASP A 45 -10.28 -11.27 -0.95
CA ASP A 45 -10.29 -11.70 0.45
C ASP A 45 -11.67 -11.45 1.10
N VAL A 46 -12.49 -12.49 1.17
CA VAL A 46 -13.84 -12.43 1.77
C VAL A 46 -13.81 -12.28 3.30
N SER A 47 -12.71 -12.66 3.96
CA SER A 47 -12.60 -12.52 5.42
C SER A 47 -12.47 -11.05 5.82
N GLN A 48 -11.72 -10.27 5.05
CA GLN A 48 -11.47 -8.86 5.31
C GLN A 48 -12.36 -7.92 4.48
N ASN A 49 -12.94 -8.39 3.39
CA ASN A 49 -13.91 -7.68 2.56
C ASN A 49 -15.17 -8.57 2.35
N PRO A 50 -15.95 -8.82 3.41
CA PRO A 50 -17.09 -9.76 3.36
C PRO A 50 -18.24 -9.31 2.46
N ARG A 51 -18.26 -8.04 2.04
CA ARG A 51 -19.24 -7.53 1.06
C ARG A 51 -18.73 -7.63 -0.37
N GLN A 52 -17.48 -8.05 -0.55
CA GLN A 52 -16.83 -8.24 -1.84
C GLN A 52 -16.94 -7.00 -2.75
N ILE A 53 -16.76 -5.82 -2.17
CA ILE A 53 -16.81 -4.56 -2.91
C ILE A 53 -15.39 -4.27 -3.44
N PRO A 54 -15.18 -4.15 -4.75
CA PRO A 54 -13.87 -3.75 -5.26
C PRO A 54 -13.62 -2.27 -4.91
N PHE A 55 -12.59 -2.01 -4.11
CA PHE A 55 -12.15 -0.66 -3.72
C PHE A 55 -10.97 -0.16 -4.54
N TYR A 56 -10.40 -1.04 -5.36
CA TYR A 56 -9.32 -0.74 -6.27
C TYR A 56 -9.41 -1.66 -7.48
N GLU A 57 -9.16 -1.11 -8.67
CA GLU A 57 -9.10 -1.85 -9.93
C GLU A 57 -7.80 -1.45 -10.65
N PRO A 58 -6.68 -2.13 -10.36
CA PRO A 58 -5.42 -1.83 -11.02
C PRO A 58 -5.47 -2.17 -12.51
N PRO A 59 -4.77 -1.43 -13.37
CA PRO A 59 -4.55 -1.86 -14.74
C PRO A 59 -3.78 -3.20 -14.73
N ALA A 60 -4.05 -4.06 -15.71
CA ALA A 60 -3.29 -5.28 -15.89
C ALA A 60 -1.83 -4.95 -16.24
N GLY A 61 -0.88 -5.59 -15.54
CA GLY A 61 0.54 -5.46 -15.84
C GLY A 61 0.88 -6.00 -17.22
N LYS A 62 1.77 -5.33 -17.94
CA LYS A 62 2.26 -5.73 -19.28
C LYS A 62 3.68 -6.25 -19.16
N LYS A 63 3.93 -7.48 -19.62
CA LYS A 63 5.25 -8.14 -19.55
C LYS A 63 5.86 -8.10 -18.13
N GLY A 64 5.02 -8.20 -17.10
CA GLY A 64 5.45 -8.17 -15.70
C GLY A 64 5.68 -6.76 -15.11
N ARG A 65 5.29 -5.69 -15.80
CA ARG A 65 5.52 -4.28 -15.38
C ARG A 65 4.25 -3.45 -15.41
N GLY A 66 4.22 -2.36 -14.64
CA GLY A 66 3.22 -1.30 -14.73
C GLY A 66 1.78 -1.78 -14.55
N GLY A 67 1.44 -2.29 -13.37
CA GLY A 67 0.10 -2.76 -13.05
C GLY A 67 0.07 -4.02 -12.19
N TYR A 68 -1.10 -4.62 -12.05
CA TYR A 68 -1.27 -5.84 -11.27
C TYR A 68 -0.99 -7.08 -12.10
N THR A 69 -0.22 -7.99 -11.51
CA THR A 69 0.03 -9.33 -12.03
C THR A 69 -0.35 -10.36 -10.97
N THR A 70 -0.96 -11.46 -11.37
CA THR A 70 -1.45 -12.48 -10.43
C THR A 70 -0.33 -13.14 -9.62
N THR A 71 0.89 -13.20 -10.16
CA THR A 71 2.06 -13.80 -9.49
C THR A 71 2.97 -12.77 -8.81
N GLY A 72 3.10 -11.57 -9.39
CA GLY A 72 4.02 -10.53 -8.92
C GLY A 72 3.36 -9.46 -8.04
N GLY A 73 2.03 -9.46 -7.91
CA GLY A 73 1.32 -8.40 -7.19
C GLY A 73 1.21 -7.11 -8.02
N LEU A 74 0.99 -5.99 -7.33
CA LEU A 74 0.96 -4.67 -7.96
C LEU A 74 2.41 -4.16 -8.09
N VAL A 75 2.81 -3.86 -9.32
CA VAL A 75 4.16 -3.37 -9.62
C VAL A 75 4.14 -1.96 -10.20
N ASP A 76 5.22 -1.23 -9.98
CA ASP A 76 5.44 0.09 -10.53
C ASP A 76 5.68 0.09 -12.04
N ILE A 77 5.82 1.30 -12.60
CA ILE A 77 5.93 1.49 -14.04
C ILE A 77 7.35 1.32 -14.59
N TRP A 78 8.38 1.23 -13.73
CA TRP A 78 9.77 1.33 -14.15
C TRP A 78 10.40 -0.04 -14.42
N ASP A 79 10.53 -0.93 -13.44
CA ASP A 79 11.11 -2.26 -13.69
C ASP A 79 10.63 -3.31 -12.68
N SER A 80 9.34 -3.32 -12.38
CA SER A 80 8.62 -4.36 -11.63
C SER A 80 8.80 -4.37 -10.11
N GLU A 81 9.38 -3.33 -9.53
CA GLU A 81 9.38 -3.13 -8.08
C GLU A 81 7.97 -2.83 -7.56
N GLY A 82 7.74 -3.12 -6.28
CA GLY A 82 6.46 -2.85 -5.63
C GLY A 82 6.30 -1.41 -5.20
N TYR A 83 5.04 -1.03 -4.96
CA TYR A 83 4.74 0.13 -4.15
C TYR A 83 4.84 -0.25 -2.68
N ILE A 84 5.34 0.66 -1.86
CA ILE A 84 5.31 0.54 -0.41
C ILE A 84 4.10 1.29 0.13
N ILE A 85 3.26 0.60 0.90
CA ILE A 85 2.06 1.16 1.52
C ILE A 85 2.27 1.25 3.03
N LEU A 86 2.11 2.45 3.59
CA LEU A 86 2.09 2.70 5.03
C LEU A 86 0.68 3.11 5.46
N LEU A 87 0.25 2.61 6.62
CA LEU A 87 -1.10 2.73 7.17
C LEU A 87 -0.99 3.20 8.62
N ASP A 88 -1.77 4.24 8.95
CA ASP A 88 -1.97 4.75 10.31
C ASP A 88 -2.94 3.83 11.07
N TYR A 89 -2.39 2.73 11.58
CA TYR A 89 -3.19 1.78 12.36
C TYR A 89 -3.45 2.27 13.78
N ASN A 90 -2.59 3.14 14.30
CA ASN A 90 -2.73 3.68 15.64
C ASN A 90 -3.84 4.75 15.72
N GLY A 91 -4.18 5.39 14.59
CA GLY A 91 -5.27 6.33 14.41
C GLY A 91 -4.98 7.76 14.87
N ASP A 92 -3.71 8.15 15.01
CA ASP A 92 -3.29 9.50 15.42
C ASP A 92 -3.24 10.51 14.27
N GLY A 93 -3.55 10.07 13.04
CA GLY A 93 -3.56 10.89 11.84
C GLY A 93 -2.17 11.15 11.26
N GLN A 94 -1.14 10.47 11.76
CA GLN A 94 0.24 10.68 11.38
C GLN A 94 0.91 9.38 10.96
N ILE A 95 1.78 9.45 9.96
CA ILE A 95 2.66 8.36 9.56
C ILE A 95 4.09 8.88 9.56
N THR A 96 5.03 8.09 10.11
CA THR A 96 6.45 8.43 10.07
C THR A 96 6.91 8.63 8.63
N ASN A 97 7.60 9.75 8.36
CA ASN A 97 8.08 10.08 7.04
C ASN A 97 9.27 9.19 6.65
N PRO A 98 9.15 8.35 5.61
CA PRO A 98 10.27 7.51 5.15
C PRO A 98 11.41 8.31 4.50
N GLU A 99 11.12 9.49 3.93
CA GLU A 99 12.10 10.39 3.29
C GLU A 99 12.91 11.19 4.31
N HIS A 100 12.27 11.57 5.41
CA HIS A 100 12.88 12.35 6.47
C HIS A 100 12.63 11.69 7.83
N PRO A 101 13.41 10.65 8.19
CA PRO A 101 13.26 9.93 9.45
C PRO A 101 13.27 10.89 10.66
N GLY A 102 12.29 10.73 11.53
CA GLY A 102 12.08 11.61 12.70
C GLY A 102 11.06 12.73 12.48
N THR A 103 10.52 12.85 11.27
CA THR A 103 9.35 13.69 10.97
C THR A 103 8.13 12.84 10.67
N ASN A 104 6.94 13.46 10.69
CA ASN A 104 5.67 12.80 10.40
C ASN A 104 4.95 13.48 9.23
N ILE A 105 4.16 12.70 8.51
CA ILE A 105 3.24 13.15 7.47
C ILE A 105 1.82 13.02 8.01
N GLU A 106 1.01 14.09 7.91
CA GLU A 106 -0.41 14.06 8.28
C GLU A 106 -1.24 13.30 7.23
N ALA A 107 -1.38 12.00 7.43
CA ALA A 107 -2.13 11.12 6.53
C ALA A 107 -2.51 9.82 7.23
N SER A 108 -3.64 9.21 6.85
CA SER A 108 -3.99 7.86 7.30
C SER A 108 -3.39 6.75 6.43
N VAL A 109 -2.94 7.10 5.21
CA VAL A 109 -2.32 6.20 4.24
C VAL A 109 -1.32 7.01 3.41
N ILE A 110 -0.10 6.49 3.24
CA ILE A 110 0.84 6.98 2.23
C ILE A 110 1.34 5.82 1.37
N VAL A 111 1.64 6.13 0.11
CA VAL A 111 2.18 5.17 -0.86
C VAL A 111 3.39 5.77 -1.55
N TYR A 112 4.44 4.98 -1.76
CA TYR A 112 5.60 5.39 -2.55
C TYR A 112 6.21 4.25 -3.37
N SER A 113 7.00 4.59 -4.38
CA SER A 113 7.82 3.68 -5.20
C SER A 113 9.21 4.28 -5.37
N ALA A 114 10.22 3.43 -5.54
CA ALA A 114 11.62 3.80 -5.73
C ALA A 114 11.90 4.53 -7.05
N GLY A 115 10.91 4.65 -7.95
CA GLY A 115 11.11 5.40 -9.18
C GLY A 115 12.08 4.73 -10.16
N PRO A 116 12.60 5.49 -11.15
CA PRO A 116 13.53 5.01 -12.16
C PRO A 116 14.86 4.44 -11.65
N ASP A 117 15.38 4.91 -10.52
CA ASP A 117 16.70 4.48 -10.02
C ASP A 117 16.66 3.20 -9.16
N HIS A 118 15.46 2.73 -8.81
CA HIS A 118 15.20 1.52 -8.03
C HIS A 118 15.79 1.53 -6.62
N ASP A 119 16.04 2.71 -6.06
CA ASP A 119 16.64 2.86 -4.73
C ASP A 119 15.72 3.65 -3.78
N PHE A 120 15.08 2.95 -2.84
CA PHE A 120 14.24 3.59 -1.82
C PHE A 120 15.00 4.51 -0.84
N SER A 121 16.34 4.52 -0.89
CA SER A 121 17.18 5.41 -0.06
C SER A 121 17.48 6.76 -0.72
N THR A 122 17.30 6.86 -2.04
CA THR A 122 17.28 8.11 -2.80
C THR A 122 15.84 8.58 -2.94
N TRP A 123 15.63 9.90 -3.03
CA TRP A 123 14.27 10.48 -3.02
C TRP A 123 14.03 11.49 -4.13
N ASN A 124 15.01 11.70 -5.02
CA ASN A 124 14.92 12.71 -6.08
C ASN A 124 13.90 12.33 -7.16
N ASP A 125 13.69 11.03 -7.37
CA ASP A 125 12.84 10.46 -8.42
C ASP A 125 11.80 9.47 -7.88
N ASN A 126 11.75 9.24 -6.57
CA ASN A 126 10.69 8.48 -5.92
C ASN A 126 9.33 9.10 -6.19
N LEU A 127 8.36 8.26 -6.53
CA LEU A 127 6.96 8.66 -6.49
C LEU A 127 6.45 8.57 -5.06
N LYS A 128 5.76 9.60 -4.62
CA LYS A 128 5.13 9.67 -3.29
C LYS A 128 3.76 10.32 -3.38
N THR A 129 2.90 9.98 -2.43
CA THR A 129 1.55 10.58 -2.31
C THR A 129 1.51 11.80 -1.39
N TRP A 130 2.66 12.30 -0.92
CA TRP A 130 2.80 13.44 -0.02
C TRP A 130 3.81 14.46 -0.56
N ASP A 131 3.73 15.69 -0.05
CA ASP A 131 4.66 16.80 -0.32
C ASP A 131 5.16 17.39 1.01
#